data_AF-A0A7J4EUV2-F1
#
_entry.id   AF-A0A7J4EUV2-F1
#
_cell.length_a   1.000
_cell.length_b   1.000
_cell.length_c   1.000
_cell.angle_alpha   90.00
_cell.angle_beta   90.00
_cell.angle_gamma   90.00
#
_symmetry.space_group_name_H-M   'P 1'
#
loop_
_entity.id
_entity.type
_entity.pdbx_description
1 polymer ?
#
loop_
_entity_poly.entity_id
_entity_poly.type
_entity_poly.pdbx_seq_one_letter_code
_entity_poly.pdbx_strand_id
1 'polypeptide(L)'
;MIKISRFYVEEALINLDKILFIDALTRQIGGEEIDADRCIYLTSPDPTQMCLAIERAMGMVNSDRRFIYIDSLSTISLYKSLETLLKFIRYMVGKIRIKGFIGTIFSVEKEIDDAYYSQIALMVDEVIEAD
;
A
#
# COMPACT_ATOMS: atom_id res chain seq x y z
N MET A 1 -13.57 -3.23 -3.51
CA MET A 1 -12.83 -3.13 -2.23
C MET A 1 -12.83 -1.71 -1.66
N ILE A 2 -12.56 -0.66 -2.46
CA ILE A 2 -12.60 0.76 -2.01
C ILE A 2 -13.89 1.16 -1.25
N LYS A 3 -15.08 0.72 -1.69
CA LYS A 3 -16.35 1.11 -1.02
C LYS A 3 -16.36 0.74 0.46
N ILE A 4 -15.77 -0.40 0.82
CA ILE A 4 -15.72 -0.88 2.21
C ILE A 4 -14.71 -0.05 3.01
N SER A 5 -13.51 0.16 2.46
CA SER A 5 -12.49 0.99 3.12
C SER A 5 -12.98 2.44 3.32
N ARG A 6 -13.67 3.01 2.33
CA ARG A 6 -14.24 4.37 2.42
C ARG A 6 -15.36 4.45 3.46
N PHE A 7 -16.25 3.46 3.52
CA PHE A 7 -17.31 3.40 4.52
C PHE A 7 -16.75 3.46 5.95
N TYR A 8 -15.74 2.65 6.27
CA TYR A 8 -15.13 2.66 7.61
C TYR A 8 -14.38 3.96 7.93
N VAL A 9 -13.76 4.58 6.93
CA VAL A 9 -13.06 5.87 7.10
C VAL A 9 -14.05 7.01 7.32
N GLU A 10 -15.21 6.98 6.66
CA GLU A 10 -16.31 7.93 6.87
C GLU A 10 -16.94 7.77 8.26
N GLU A 11 -17.17 6.53 8.73
CA GLU A 11 -17.65 6.28 10.10
C GLU A 11 -16.66 6.75 11.18
N ALA A 12 -15.36 6.64 10.92
CA ALA A 12 -14.31 7.09 11.82
C ALA A 12 -14.11 8.63 11.85
N LEU A 13 -14.97 9.41 11.17
CA LEU A 13 -14.88 10.88 11.05
C LEU A 13 -13.53 11.37 10.49
N ILE A 14 -12.89 10.56 9.64
CA ILE A 14 -11.62 10.90 9.02
C ILE A 14 -11.89 11.79 7.80
N ASN A 15 -11.14 12.88 7.69
CA ASN A 15 -11.22 13.76 6.53
C ASN A 15 -10.62 13.09 5.28
N LEU A 16 -11.48 12.63 4.38
CA LEU A 16 -11.12 11.97 3.13
C LEU A 16 -10.30 12.83 2.17
N ASP A 17 -10.37 14.17 2.26
CA ASP A 17 -9.57 15.06 1.40
C ASP A 17 -8.08 14.99 1.72
N LYS A 18 -7.72 14.36 2.85
CA LYS A 18 -6.33 14.11 3.25
C LYS A 18 -5.84 12.71 2.87
N ILE A 19 -6.66 11.93 2.17
CA ILE A 19 -6.37 10.55 1.81
C ILE A 19 -6.41 10.40 0.29
N LEU A 20 -5.38 9.77 -0.25
CA LEU A 20 -5.33 9.35 -1.65
C LEU A 20 -5.26 7.82 -1.69
N PHE A 21 -6.13 7.22 -2.49
CA PHE A 21 -6.18 5.76 -2.64
C PHE A 21 -5.39 5.32 -3.87
N ILE A 22 -4.82 4.12 -3.79
CA ILE A 22 -4.31 3.38 -4.94
C ILE A 22 -5.02 2.04 -4.92
N ASP A 23 -5.80 1.74 -5.95
CA ASP A 23 -6.56 0.49 -6.05
C ASP A 23 -6.00 -0.36 -7.19
N ALA A 24 -5.54 -1.55 -6.84
CA ALA A 24 -4.95 -2.48 -7.76
C ALA A 24 -5.86 -3.63 -8.21
N LEU A 25 -7.10 -3.69 -7.71
CA LEU A 25 -8.02 -4.82 -7.90
C LEU A 25 -9.28 -4.47 -8.68
N THR A 26 -9.84 -3.27 -8.52
CA THR A 26 -11.16 -2.91 -9.08
C THR A 26 -11.21 -3.11 -10.59
N ARG A 27 -10.22 -2.62 -11.35
CA ARG A 27 -10.17 -2.86 -12.80
C ARG A 27 -9.97 -4.33 -13.16
N GLN A 28 -9.15 -5.05 -12.39
CA GLN A 28 -8.83 -6.45 -12.64
C GLN A 28 -10.07 -7.35 -12.54
N ILE A 29 -10.99 -7.04 -11.63
CA ILE A 29 -12.25 -7.79 -11.45
C ILE A 29 -13.41 -7.26 -12.30
N GLY A 30 -13.15 -6.30 -13.21
CA GLY A 30 -14.18 -5.68 -14.06
C GLY A 30 -15.12 -4.73 -13.32
N GLY A 31 -14.69 -4.21 -12.15
CA GLY A 31 -15.44 -3.23 -11.39
C GLY A 31 -15.36 -1.82 -11.97
N GLU A 32 -16.29 -0.97 -11.56
CA GLU A 32 -16.34 0.43 -11.98
C GLU A 32 -15.47 1.35 -11.11
N GLU A 33 -14.86 2.33 -11.74
CA GLU A 33 -14.15 3.42 -11.07
C GLU A 33 -15.18 4.39 -10.46
N ILE A 34 -15.03 4.67 -9.16
CA ILE A 34 -16.02 5.43 -8.39
C ILE A 34 -15.53 6.85 -8.12
N ASP A 35 -14.22 7.06 -7.96
CA ASP A 35 -13.64 8.36 -7.59
C ASP A 35 -12.26 8.53 -8.25
N ALA A 36 -12.26 8.98 -9.51
CA ALA A 36 -11.03 9.14 -10.30
C ALA A 36 -10.14 10.30 -9.81
N ASP A 37 -10.67 11.22 -9.00
CA ASP A 37 -9.91 12.35 -8.47
C ASP A 37 -9.07 11.97 -7.25
N ARG A 38 -9.58 11.07 -6.40
CA ARG A 38 -8.92 10.62 -5.16
C ARG A 38 -8.45 9.16 -5.19
N CYS A 39 -8.55 8.49 -6.33
CA CYS A 39 -8.06 7.13 -6.49
C CYS A 39 -7.27 6.94 -7.77
N ILE A 40 -6.06 6.39 -7.64
CA ILE A 40 -5.28 5.89 -8.77
C ILE A 40 -5.62 4.42 -8.96
N TYR A 41 -6.34 4.11 -10.03
CA TYR A 41 -6.68 2.75 -10.40
C TYR A 41 -5.57 2.11 -11.24
N LEU A 42 -5.09 0.94 -10.84
CA LEU A 42 -4.12 0.12 -11.57
C LEU A 42 -4.84 -1.00 -12.32
N THR A 43 -4.18 -1.52 -13.35
CA THR A 43 -4.69 -2.68 -14.09
C THR A 43 -4.40 -4.00 -13.38
N SER A 44 -3.40 -4.01 -12.50
CA SER A 44 -3.02 -5.17 -11.70
C SER A 44 -2.20 -4.74 -10.47
N PRO A 45 -2.07 -5.62 -9.44
CA PRO A 45 -1.17 -5.42 -8.30
C PRO A 45 0.30 -5.73 -8.63
N ASP A 46 0.74 -5.35 -9.83
CA ASP A 46 2.14 -5.50 -10.22
C ASP A 46 3.02 -4.50 -9.42
N PRO A 47 4.09 -4.95 -8.75
CA PRO A 47 4.93 -4.08 -7.92
C PRO A 47 5.51 -2.87 -8.66
N THR A 48 5.75 -2.97 -9.98
CA THR A 48 6.24 -1.85 -10.78
C THR A 48 5.15 -0.80 -10.95
N GLN A 49 3.92 -1.22 -11.29
CA GLN A 49 2.77 -0.30 -11.38
C GLN A 49 2.49 0.35 -10.04
N MET A 50 2.57 -0.43 -8.95
CA MET A 50 2.39 0.08 -7.59
C MET A 50 3.47 1.11 -7.24
N CYS A 51 4.75 0.85 -7.50
CA CYS A 51 5.82 1.83 -7.28
C CYS A 51 5.56 3.16 -8.01
N LEU A 52 5.20 3.10 -9.30
CA LEU A 52 4.93 4.30 -10.10
C LEU A 52 3.73 5.07 -9.56
N ALA A 53 2.65 4.37 -9.20
CA ALA A 53 1.46 4.97 -8.65
C ALA A 53 1.70 5.59 -7.27
N ILE A 54 2.46 4.91 -6.41
CA ILE A 54 2.84 5.43 -5.09
C ILE A 54 3.70 6.67 -5.25
N GLU A 55 4.67 6.69 -6.16
CA GLU A 55 5.48 7.90 -6.40
C GLU A 55 4.66 9.08 -6.91
N ARG A 56 3.71 8.81 -7.82
CA ARG A 56 2.77 9.83 -8.27
C ARG A 56 1.92 10.35 -7.10
N ALA A 57 1.39 9.45 -6.28
CA ALA A 57 0.62 9.77 -5.08
C ALA A 57 1.42 10.60 -4.08
N MET A 58 2.69 10.28 -3.86
CA MET A 58 3.58 11.04 -2.98
C MET A 58 3.73 12.51 -3.40
N GLY A 59 3.63 12.80 -4.71
CA GLY A 59 3.67 14.17 -5.24
C GLY A 59 2.34 14.93 -5.14
N MET A 60 1.23 14.24 -4.90
CA MET A 60 -0.12 14.83 -4.82
C MET A 60 -0.49 15.20 -3.37
N VAL A 61 0.14 14.57 -2.38
CA VAL A 61 -0.15 14.81 -0.96
C VAL A 61 0.73 15.93 -0.41
N ASN A 62 0.13 17.10 -0.18
CA ASN A 62 0.77 18.27 0.44
C ASN A 62 0.45 18.33 1.93
N SER A 63 1.32 17.73 2.75
CA SER A 63 1.24 17.73 4.22
C SER A 63 2.64 17.50 4.80
N ASP A 64 2.89 18.05 5.99
CA ASP A 64 4.15 17.86 6.71
C ASP A 64 4.27 16.44 7.31
N ARG A 65 3.13 15.81 7.60
CA ARG A 65 3.06 14.45 8.14
C ARG A 65 2.33 13.55 7.16
N ARG A 66 3.09 12.72 6.46
CA ARG A 66 2.59 11.81 5.42
C ARG A 66 3.09 10.41 5.68
N PHE A 67 2.19 9.44 5.59
CA PHE A 67 2.52 8.03 5.71
C PHE A 67 1.88 7.27 4.55
N ILE A 68 2.31 6.04 4.33
CA ILE A 68 1.70 5.11 3.39
C ILE A 68 1.19 3.90 4.15
N TYR A 69 0.02 3.42 3.78
CA TYR A 69 -0.54 2.17 4.26
C TYR A 69 -0.73 1.25 3.05
N ILE A 70 -0.15 0.04 3.09
CA ILE A 70 -0.26 -0.96 2.02
C ILE A 70 -1.03 -2.16 2.57
N ASP A 71 -2.14 -2.47 1.91
CA ASP A 71 -3.06 -3.53 2.27
C ASP A 71 -3.34 -4.48 1.09
N SER A 72 -2.91 -5.74 1.10
CA SER A 72 -1.89 -6.37 1.96
C SER A 72 -0.68 -6.79 1.15
N LEU A 73 0.49 -6.93 1.78
CA LEU A 73 1.65 -7.53 1.10
C LEU A 73 1.37 -8.97 0.69
N SER A 74 0.53 -9.69 1.43
CA SER A 74 0.09 -11.06 1.09
C SER A 74 -0.57 -11.09 -0.28
N THR A 75 -1.43 -10.11 -0.58
CA THR A 75 -2.05 -9.97 -1.91
C THR A 75 -1.00 -9.83 -3.00
N ILE A 76 0.04 -9.01 -2.82
CA ILE A 76 1.11 -8.82 -3.81
C ILE A 76 1.91 -10.12 -4.01
N SER A 77 2.15 -10.87 -2.93
CA SER A 77 2.91 -12.13 -2.96
C SER A 77 2.27 -13.22 -3.83
N LEU A 78 0.94 -13.20 -4.00
CA LEU A 78 0.22 -14.12 -4.88
C LEU A 78 0.58 -13.95 -6.37
N TYR A 79 1.11 -12.80 -6.77
CA TYR A 79 1.34 -12.47 -8.18
C TYR A 79 2.81 -12.51 -8.59
N LYS A 80 3.76 -12.57 -7.65
CA LYS A 80 5.20 -12.44 -7.93
C LYS A 80 6.05 -13.30 -7.02
N SER A 81 7.31 -13.50 -7.41
CA SER A 81 8.29 -14.19 -6.59
C SER A 81 8.65 -13.41 -5.32
N LEU A 82 9.11 -14.12 -4.30
CA LEU A 82 9.68 -13.58 -3.06
C LEU A 82 10.70 -12.47 -3.35
N GLU A 83 11.63 -12.75 -4.26
CA GLU A 83 12.69 -11.83 -4.64
C GLU A 83 12.13 -10.50 -5.15
N THR A 84 11.06 -10.54 -5.94
CA THR A 84 10.42 -9.33 -6.48
C THR A 84 9.75 -8.53 -5.37
N LEU A 85 9.06 -9.21 -4.46
CA LEU A 85 8.39 -8.56 -3.32
C LEU A 85 9.41 -7.90 -2.38
N LEU A 86 10.52 -8.58 -2.07
CA LEU A 86 11.58 -8.02 -1.24
C LEU A 86 12.23 -6.79 -1.89
N LYS A 87 12.48 -6.83 -3.21
CA LYS A 87 12.96 -5.65 -3.95
C LYS A 87 11.97 -4.49 -3.85
N PHE A 88 10.68 -4.77 -3.97
CA PHE A 88 9.62 -3.77 -3.80
C PHE A 88 9.65 -3.15 -2.40
N ILE A 89 9.65 -3.96 -1.34
CA ILE A 89 9.67 -3.44 0.04
C ILE A 89 10.95 -2.62 0.30
N ARG A 90 12.14 -3.12 -0.12
CA ARG A 90 13.41 -2.35 0.02
C ARG A 90 13.34 -1.02 -0.70
N TYR A 91 12.81 -1.02 -1.92
CA TYR A 91 12.63 0.19 -2.70
C TYR A 91 11.71 1.19 -1.99
N MET A 92 10.58 0.71 -1.48
CA MET A 92 9.62 1.53 -0.75
C MET A 92 10.25 2.15 0.50
N VAL A 93 10.88 1.34 1.35
CA VAL A 93 11.61 1.79 2.56
C VAL A 93 12.61 2.90 2.23
N GLY A 94 13.38 2.74 1.15
CA GLY A 94 14.32 3.77 0.68
C GLY A 94 13.63 5.06 0.21
N LYS A 95 12.53 4.95 -0.55
CA LYS A 95 11.81 6.10 -1.12
C LYS A 95 11.14 6.98 -0.07
N ILE A 96 10.55 6.38 0.95
CA ILE A 96 9.87 7.08 2.07
C ILE A 96 10.85 8.04 2.75
N ARG A 97 12.06 7.56 3.07
CA ARG A 97 13.12 8.35 3.72
C ARG A 97 13.54 9.55 2.87
N ILE A 98 13.75 9.33 1.56
CA ILE A 98 14.13 10.40 0.62
C ILE A 98 13.01 11.44 0.45
N LYS A 99 11.74 11.01 0.51
CA LYS A 99 10.58 11.89 0.29
C LYS A 99 10.03 12.52 1.57
N GLY A 100 10.66 12.29 2.73
CA GLY A 100 10.24 12.89 4.00
C GLY A 100 8.90 12.39 4.52
N PHE A 101 8.53 11.14 4.20
CA PHE A 101 7.39 10.48 4.81
C PHE A 101 7.76 10.00 6.21
N ILE A 102 6.83 10.07 7.15
CA ILE A 102 7.07 9.69 8.55
C ILE A 102 7.11 8.17 8.75
N GLY A 103 6.61 7.40 7.78
CA GLY A 103 6.66 5.94 7.81
C GLY A 103 5.79 5.29 6.75
N THR A 104 5.93 3.98 6.64
CA THR A 104 5.01 3.10 5.91
C THR A 104 4.63 1.92 6.76
N ILE A 105 3.35 1.58 6.71
CA ILE A 105 2.77 0.44 7.39
C ILE A 105 2.39 -0.56 6.30
N PHE A 106 2.85 -1.79 6.49
CA PHE A 106 2.51 -2.92 5.64
C PHE A 106 1.65 -3.89 6.44
N SER A 107 0.45 -4.21 5.94
CA SER A 107 -0.30 -5.34 6.50
C SER A 107 0.16 -6.64 5.84
N VAL A 108 0.27 -7.68 6.65
CA VAL A 108 0.65 -9.02 6.22
C VAL A 108 -0.27 -10.01 6.92
N GLU A 109 -0.85 -10.93 6.17
CA GLU A 109 -1.67 -12.01 6.73
C GLU A 109 -0.78 -13.03 7.43
N LYS A 110 -1.28 -13.61 8.53
CA LYS A 110 -0.54 -14.53 9.42
C LYS A 110 -0.07 -15.82 8.72
N GLU A 111 -0.67 -16.18 7.59
CA GLU A 111 -0.36 -17.40 6.82
C GLU A 111 0.82 -17.25 5.84
N ILE A 112 1.53 -16.13 5.91
CA ILE A 112 2.80 -15.94 5.22
C ILE A 112 3.86 -16.97 5.66
N ASP A 113 4.62 -17.49 4.69
CA ASP A 113 5.75 -18.40 4.94
C ASP A 113 6.80 -17.80 5.91
N ASP A 114 7.34 -18.60 6.83
CA ASP A 114 8.26 -18.14 7.88
C ASP A 114 9.54 -17.49 7.30
N ALA A 115 10.04 -17.98 6.16
CA ALA A 115 11.22 -17.42 5.51
C ALA A 115 10.89 -16.05 4.88
N TYR A 116 9.67 -15.89 4.37
CA TYR A 116 9.15 -14.60 3.93
C TYR A 116 9.05 -13.61 5.10
N TYR A 117 8.38 -14.01 6.19
CA TYR A 117 8.20 -13.17 7.37
C TYR A 117 9.54 -12.69 7.92
N SER A 118 10.48 -13.61 8.10
CA SER A 118 11.82 -13.31 8.64
C SER A 118 12.55 -12.26 7.79
N GLN A 119 12.47 -12.32 6.46
CA GLN A 119 13.13 -11.35 5.60
C GLN A 119 12.46 -9.97 5.61
N ILE A 120 11.13 -9.93 5.72
CA ILE A 120 10.39 -8.65 5.82
C ILE A 120 10.67 -8.00 7.18
N ALA A 121 10.67 -8.78 8.26
CA ALA A 121 10.96 -8.31 9.61
C ALA A 121 12.33 -7.65 9.72
N LEU A 122 13.35 -8.15 9.00
CA LEU A 122 14.69 -7.55 8.95
C LEU A 122 14.76 -6.22 8.18
N MET A 123 13.71 -5.84 7.46
CA MET A 123 13.68 -4.67 6.58
C MET A 123 12.80 -3.53 7.12
N VAL A 124 12.08 -3.77 8.21
CA VAL A 124 11.22 -2.79 8.88
C VAL A 124 11.81 -2.38 10.21
N ASP A 125 11.43 -1.20 10.70
CA ASP A 125 11.91 -0.71 11.99
C ASP A 125 11.20 -1.42 13.16
N GLU A 126 9.93 -1.83 12.99
CA GLU A 126 9.11 -2.48 14.02
C GLU A 126 8.13 -3.48 13.39
N VAL A 127 7.81 -4.54 14.13
CA VAL A 127 6.74 -5.51 13.79
C VAL A 127 5.68 -5.47 14.88
N ILE A 128 4.42 -5.30 14.47
CA ILE A 128 3.27 -5.23 15.37
C ILE A 128 2.34 -6.41 15.06
N GLU A 129 2.10 -7.25 16.05
CA GLU A 129 1.08 -8.30 15.98
C GLU A 129 -0.28 -7.69 16.36
N ALA A 130 -1.27 -7.87 15.49
CA ALA A 130 -2.65 -7.48 15.75
C ALA A 130 -3.49 -8.73 16.05
N ASP A 131 -4.20 -8.72 17.18
CA ASP A 131 -5.13 -9.78 17.62
C ASP A 131 -6.50 -9.71 16.92
#